data_AF-A0A947BHP0-F1
#
_entry.id   AF-A0A947BHP0-F1
#
_cell.length_a   1.000
_cell.length_b   1.000
_cell.length_c   1.000
_cell.angle_alpha   90.00
_cell.angle_beta   90.00
_cell.angle_gamma   90.00
#
_symmetry.space_group_name_H-M   'P 1'
#
loop_
_entity.id
_entity.type
_entity.pdbx_description
1 polymer ?
#
loop_
_entity_poly.entity_id
_entity_poly.type
_entity_poly.pdbx_seq_one_letter_code
_entity_poly.pdbx_strand_id
1 'polypeptide(L)'
;MPDTQPIKKVHRKQYAIQLTDLHPDFVIADNAHLPQDSSAEVAVTETILDERDTVVFNAVIERLARLQNYVGYGNFNVIGWDQSLYIARSRERVGEFSKTELEFIEKLFFTNADLLGFYGDKVVTELSSTIAKKDIVKIPGSGHYLFKGEAADTYYRIRRDVGDSIVLTSGIRSVVKQIYLFLNKAARVNGNLSLASYSLAPPGHSYHALGDFDVGKQGFGRNNFSAKFADTDEFRRLLDLGYLDIRYPQNNPYGVRYEPWHIKVI
;
A
#
# COMPACT_ATOMS: atom_id res chain seq x y z
N MET A 1 -24.33 -28.94 43.12
CA MET A 1 -23.06 -28.56 42.48
C MET A 1 -23.12 -29.05 41.04
N PRO A 2 -23.25 -28.19 40.02
CA PRO A 2 -23.30 -28.64 38.63
C PRO A 2 -21.88 -28.86 38.10
N ASP A 3 -21.69 -29.99 37.43
CA ASP A 3 -20.47 -30.42 36.74
C ASP A 3 -19.98 -29.38 35.72
N THR A 4 -18.77 -28.86 35.93
CA THR A 4 -18.04 -28.08 34.93
C THR A 4 -17.34 -29.02 33.95
N GLN A 5 -17.89 -29.18 32.75
CA GLN A 5 -17.15 -29.79 31.65
C GLN A 5 -15.98 -28.89 31.19
N PRO A 6 -14.81 -29.46 30.85
CA PRO A 6 -13.66 -28.68 30.44
C PRO A 6 -13.88 -28.04 29.06
N ILE A 7 -13.59 -26.74 28.97
CA ILE A 7 -13.60 -25.95 27.75
C ILE A 7 -12.62 -26.56 26.74
N LYS A 8 -13.14 -27.09 25.63
CA LYS A 8 -12.33 -27.55 24.50
C LYS A 8 -11.55 -26.35 23.94
N LYS A 9 -10.22 -26.39 24.06
CA LYS A 9 -9.32 -25.47 23.35
C LYS A 9 -9.54 -25.64 21.85
N VAL A 10 -10.16 -24.65 21.21
CA VAL A 10 -10.24 -24.56 19.75
C VAL A 10 -8.85 -24.19 19.26
N HIS A 11 -8.16 -25.14 18.63
CA HIS A 11 -6.93 -24.84 17.90
C HIS A 11 -7.27 -23.94 16.71
N ARG A 12 -6.96 -22.63 16.83
CA ARG A 12 -6.89 -21.72 15.68
C ARG A 12 -5.90 -22.30 14.69
N LYS A 13 -6.39 -22.77 13.54
CA LYS A 13 -5.53 -23.07 12.39
C LYS A 13 -4.82 -21.77 12.01
N GLN A 14 -3.51 -21.69 12.27
CA GLN A 14 -2.64 -20.69 11.65
C GLN A 14 -2.64 -20.96 10.14
N TYR A 15 -3.32 -20.11 9.38
CA TYR A 15 -3.11 -20.02 7.94
C TYR A 15 -1.78 -19.30 7.72
N ALA A 16 -0.67 -20.04 7.89
CA ALA A 16 0.64 -19.57 7.52
C ALA A 16 0.68 -19.49 5.98
N ILE A 17 0.43 -18.30 5.43
CA ILE A 17 0.73 -17.99 4.04
C ILE A 17 2.24 -18.22 3.86
N GLN A 18 2.62 -19.16 2.99
CA GLN A 18 4.01 -19.49 2.73
C GLN A 18 4.78 -18.24 2.27
N LEU A 19 5.90 -17.97 2.93
CA LEU A 19 6.73 -16.76 2.81
C LEU A 19 7.46 -16.60 1.45
N THR A 20 7.21 -17.46 0.48
CA THR A 20 7.95 -17.53 -0.80
C THR A 20 7.29 -16.81 -1.97
N ASP A 21 6.02 -16.39 -1.86
CA ASP A 21 5.26 -15.80 -2.97
C ASP A 21 5.02 -14.28 -2.83
N LEU A 22 5.90 -13.57 -2.14
CA LEU A 22 5.71 -12.15 -1.85
C LEU A 22 5.99 -11.27 -3.07
N HIS A 23 4.91 -10.78 -3.69
CA HIS A 23 4.93 -9.67 -4.63
C HIS A 23 5.72 -8.48 -4.05
N PRO A 24 6.62 -7.80 -4.81
CA PRO A 24 7.49 -6.72 -4.31
C PRO A 24 6.77 -5.61 -3.52
N ASP A 25 5.50 -5.31 -3.81
CA ASP A 25 4.75 -4.28 -3.07
C ASP A 25 4.45 -4.64 -1.63
N PHE A 26 4.42 -5.93 -1.28
CA PHE A 26 4.05 -6.32 0.08
C PHE A 26 5.23 -6.25 1.03
N VAL A 27 6.35 -5.71 0.59
CA VAL A 27 7.63 -5.99 1.22
C VAL A 27 8.20 -4.79 1.95
N ILE A 28 7.33 -4.14 2.72
CA ILE A 28 7.76 -3.32 3.84
C ILE A 28 8.27 -4.27 4.93
N ALA A 29 9.58 -4.26 5.17
CA ALA A 29 10.28 -5.28 5.97
C ALA A 29 10.29 -5.03 7.49
N ASP A 30 9.74 -3.91 7.97
CA ASP A 30 9.90 -3.55 9.37
C ASP A 30 8.74 -4.05 10.25
N ASN A 31 9.12 -4.51 11.45
CA ASN A 31 8.21 -4.78 12.57
C ASN A 31 7.61 -3.44 13.00
N ALA A 32 6.48 -3.06 12.42
CA ALA A 32 5.77 -1.83 12.78
C ALA A 32 5.42 -1.88 14.27
N HIS A 33 6.13 -1.11 15.08
CA HIS A 33 5.70 -0.71 16.41
C HIS A 33 5.39 0.78 16.30
N LEU A 34 4.25 1.20 16.86
CA LEU A 34 4.00 2.64 17.02
C LEU A 34 5.15 3.22 17.87
N PRO A 35 5.64 4.44 17.58
CA PRO A 35 6.59 5.11 18.45
C PRO A 35 6.03 5.14 19.88
N GLN A 36 6.74 4.51 20.83
CA GLN A 36 6.51 4.75 22.26
C GLN A 36 7.32 5.98 22.65
N ASP A 37 6.81 7.18 22.39
CA ASP A 37 7.42 8.39 22.94
C ASP A 37 6.59 8.89 24.13
N SER A 38 7.26 8.97 25.28
CA SER A 38 6.72 9.09 26.63
C SER A 38 6.48 10.53 27.07
N SER A 39 6.04 11.42 26.18
CA SER A 39 5.82 12.83 26.55
C SER A 39 4.57 13.49 25.95
N ALA A 40 3.66 12.73 25.35
CA ALA A 40 2.31 13.21 25.07
C ALA A 40 1.31 12.08 25.33
N GLU A 41 0.54 12.19 26.42
CA GLU A 41 -0.67 11.40 26.65
C GLU A 41 -1.73 11.75 25.60
N VAL A 42 -1.57 11.24 24.39
CA VAL A 42 -2.70 10.96 23.52
C VAL A 42 -2.62 9.47 23.28
N ALA A 43 -3.41 8.72 24.03
CA ALA A 43 -3.63 7.31 23.76
C ALA A 43 -4.24 7.21 22.36
N VAL A 44 -3.42 7.04 21.32
CA VAL A 44 -3.91 6.68 20.00
C VAL A 44 -4.62 5.35 20.19
N THR A 45 -5.95 5.40 20.21
CA THR A 45 -6.75 4.21 20.40
C THR A 45 -6.60 3.42 19.11
N GLU A 46 -5.92 2.28 19.18
CA GLU A 46 -5.64 1.49 17.99
C GLU A 46 -6.96 1.03 17.36
N THR A 47 -7.14 1.32 16.08
CA THR A 47 -8.28 0.81 15.32
C THR A 47 -7.95 -0.61 14.86
N ILE A 48 -8.52 -1.60 15.55
CA ILE A 48 -8.33 -3.03 15.25
C ILE A 48 -9.64 -3.60 14.73
N LEU A 49 -9.58 -4.40 13.67
CA LEU A 49 -10.75 -5.09 13.11
C LEU A 49 -11.40 -6.03 14.14
N ASP A 50 -12.73 -5.98 14.24
CA ASP A 50 -13.50 -6.94 15.05
C ASP A 50 -13.60 -8.32 14.35
N GLU A 51 -14.12 -9.34 15.06
CA GLU A 51 -14.20 -10.69 14.51
C GLU A 51 -15.07 -10.80 13.25
N ARG A 52 -16.14 -9.99 13.15
CA ARG A 52 -17.05 -10.00 12.00
C ARG A 52 -16.39 -9.33 10.80
N ASP A 53 -15.81 -8.15 11.01
CA ASP A 53 -15.09 -7.40 9.99
C ASP A 53 -13.86 -8.20 9.51
N THR A 54 -13.22 -9.02 10.36
CA THR A 54 -12.09 -9.88 9.98
C THR A 54 -12.44 -10.91 8.91
N VAL A 55 -13.64 -11.51 8.96
CA VAL A 55 -14.06 -12.50 7.95
C VAL A 55 -14.23 -11.83 6.59
N VAL A 56 -14.92 -10.68 6.56
CA VAL A 56 -15.15 -9.92 5.33
C VAL A 56 -13.83 -9.36 4.78
N PHE A 57 -12.98 -8.85 5.66
CA PHE A 57 -11.63 -8.38 5.35
C PHE A 57 -10.80 -9.42 4.59
N ASN A 58 -10.76 -10.65 5.07
CA ASN A 58 -10.01 -11.74 4.42
C ASN A 58 -10.60 -12.08 3.04
N ALA A 59 -11.94 -12.12 2.93
CA ALA A 59 -12.61 -12.37 1.65
C ALA A 59 -12.28 -11.30 0.61
N VAL A 60 -12.25 -10.02 1.01
CA VAL A 60 -11.85 -8.90 0.14
C VAL A 60 -10.41 -9.06 -0.35
N ILE A 61 -9.46 -9.38 0.53
CA ILE A 61 -8.05 -9.60 0.14
C ILE A 61 -7.96 -10.72 -0.90
N GLU A 62 -8.60 -11.86 -0.66
CA GLU A 62 -8.58 -13.00 -1.58
C GLU A 62 -9.17 -12.63 -2.94
N ARG A 63 -10.27 -11.87 -2.96
CA ARG A 63 -10.91 -11.45 -4.21
C ARG A 63 -10.04 -10.47 -4.99
N LEU A 64 -9.44 -9.50 -4.32
CA LEU A 64 -8.50 -8.57 -4.94
C LEU A 64 -7.23 -9.29 -5.44
N ALA A 65 -6.76 -10.33 -4.74
CA ALA A 65 -5.67 -11.17 -5.20
C ALA A 65 -6.04 -11.93 -6.48
N ARG A 66 -7.23 -12.54 -6.54
CA ARG A 66 -7.73 -13.18 -7.78
C ARG A 66 -7.89 -12.18 -8.93
N LEU A 67 -8.37 -10.97 -8.64
CA LEU A 67 -8.48 -9.89 -9.61
C LEU A 67 -7.10 -9.49 -10.15
N GLN A 68 -6.11 -9.24 -9.28
CA GLN A 68 -4.73 -8.91 -9.68
C GLN A 68 -4.13 -10.02 -10.56
N ASN A 69 -4.29 -11.28 -10.15
CA ASN A 69 -3.80 -12.43 -10.91
C ASN A 69 -4.47 -12.53 -12.29
N TYR A 70 -5.76 -12.18 -12.39
CA TYR A 70 -6.49 -12.21 -13.64
C TYR A 70 -6.09 -11.08 -14.60
N VAL A 71 -5.99 -9.84 -14.12
CA VAL A 71 -5.67 -8.68 -14.97
C VAL A 71 -4.17 -8.51 -15.23
N GLY A 72 -3.35 -9.14 -14.41
CA GLY A 72 -1.90 -9.03 -14.43
C GLY A 72 -1.41 -7.82 -13.63
N TYR A 73 -0.21 -7.98 -13.04
CA TYR A 73 0.37 -7.02 -12.10
C TYR A 73 0.31 -5.56 -12.57
N GLY A 74 0.80 -5.29 -13.78
CA GLY A 74 0.88 -3.93 -14.27
C GLY A 74 -0.48 -3.29 -14.50
N ASN A 75 -1.44 -4.03 -15.04
CA ASN A 75 -2.79 -3.50 -15.25
C ASN A 75 -3.49 -3.23 -13.91
N PHE A 76 -3.21 -4.05 -12.90
CA PHE A 76 -3.76 -3.87 -11.56
C PHE A 76 -3.30 -2.56 -10.90
N ASN A 77 -2.13 -2.03 -11.27
CA ASN A 77 -1.65 -0.74 -10.78
C ASN A 77 -2.53 0.45 -11.25
N VAL A 78 -3.29 0.30 -12.34
CA VAL A 78 -4.04 1.39 -12.98
C VAL A 78 -5.52 1.08 -13.21
N ILE A 79 -6.00 -0.08 -12.77
CA ILE A 79 -7.41 -0.47 -12.93
C ILE A 79 -8.33 0.38 -12.05
N GLY A 80 -9.43 0.86 -12.62
CA GLY A 80 -10.47 1.58 -11.90
C GLY A 80 -11.45 0.65 -11.16
N TRP A 81 -12.19 1.19 -10.21
CA TRP A 81 -13.13 0.40 -9.40
C TRP A 81 -14.27 -0.20 -10.21
N ASP A 82 -14.95 0.58 -11.06
CA ASP A 82 -16.07 0.08 -11.87
C ASP A 82 -15.64 -1.02 -12.85
N GLN A 83 -14.46 -0.87 -13.44
CA GLN A 83 -13.86 -1.91 -14.28
C GLN A 83 -13.57 -3.19 -13.46
N SER A 84 -13.13 -3.04 -12.21
CA SER A 84 -12.88 -4.15 -11.30
C SER A 84 -14.16 -4.90 -10.95
N LEU A 85 -15.25 -4.18 -10.65
CA LEU A 85 -16.58 -4.76 -10.40
C LEU A 85 -17.11 -5.51 -11.63
N TYR A 86 -17.00 -4.90 -12.81
CA TYR A 86 -17.39 -5.53 -14.06
C TYR A 86 -16.63 -6.85 -14.28
N ILE A 87 -15.29 -6.84 -14.14
CA ILE A 87 -14.47 -8.05 -14.31
C ILE A 87 -14.85 -9.10 -13.27
N ALA A 88 -14.99 -8.73 -12.00
CA ALA A 88 -15.33 -9.63 -10.92
C ALA A 88 -16.66 -10.36 -11.18
N ARG A 89 -17.69 -9.64 -11.63
CA ARG A 89 -19.00 -10.22 -12.00
C ARG A 89 -18.92 -11.10 -13.24
N SER A 90 -18.16 -10.69 -14.24
CA SER A 90 -18.10 -11.38 -15.54
C SER A 90 -17.16 -12.57 -15.58
N ARG A 91 -16.26 -12.72 -14.60
CA ARG A 91 -15.21 -13.75 -14.61
C ARG A 91 -15.28 -14.59 -13.33
N GLU A 92 -15.73 -15.82 -13.48
CA GLU A 92 -15.83 -16.80 -12.39
C GLU A 92 -14.52 -16.95 -11.60
N ARG A 93 -13.37 -16.96 -12.30
CA ARG A 93 -12.03 -17.04 -11.67
C ARG A 93 -11.73 -15.88 -10.71
N VAL A 94 -12.37 -14.72 -10.86
CA VAL A 94 -12.29 -13.60 -9.92
C VAL A 94 -13.43 -13.70 -8.89
N GLY A 95 -14.65 -13.87 -9.40
CA GLY A 95 -15.88 -13.96 -8.62
C GLY A 95 -16.41 -12.59 -8.22
N GLU A 96 -17.73 -12.45 -8.22
CA GLU A 96 -18.43 -11.21 -7.88
C GLU A 96 -18.27 -10.81 -6.41
N PHE A 97 -18.06 -9.51 -6.14
CA PHE A 97 -18.05 -8.98 -4.78
C PHE A 97 -19.44 -9.11 -4.16
N SER A 98 -19.51 -9.69 -2.96
CA SER A 98 -20.74 -9.70 -2.16
C SER A 98 -21.06 -8.31 -1.61
N LYS A 99 -22.31 -8.09 -1.21
CA LYS A 99 -22.76 -6.84 -0.60
C LYS A 99 -21.92 -6.45 0.63
N THR A 100 -21.60 -7.41 1.49
CA THR A 100 -20.79 -7.16 2.70
C THR A 100 -19.35 -6.77 2.35
N GLU A 101 -18.76 -7.37 1.31
CA GLU A 101 -17.43 -6.97 0.82
C GLU A 101 -17.45 -5.53 0.27
N LEU A 102 -18.49 -5.15 -0.48
CA LEU A 102 -18.65 -3.78 -0.99
C LEU A 102 -18.83 -2.77 0.15
N GLU A 103 -19.72 -3.06 1.11
CA GLU A 103 -19.95 -2.22 2.29
C GLU A 103 -18.68 -2.05 3.12
N PHE A 104 -17.88 -3.11 3.27
CA PHE A 104 -16.59 -3.04 3.97
C PHE A 104 -15.59 -2.12 3.24
N ILE A 105 -15.48 -2.24 1.92
CA ILE A 105 -14.58 -1.41 1.11
C ILE A 105 -15.01 0.06 1.16
N GLU A 106 -16.30 0.34 1.04
CA GLU A 106 -16.84 1.70 1.17
C GLU A 106 -16.57 2.28 2.55
N LYS A 107 -16.89 1.53 3.62
CA LYS A 107 -16.58 1.93 5.00
C LYS A 107 -15.10 2.27 5.15
N LEU A 108 -14.21 1.39 4.70
CA LEU A 108 -12.76 1.62 4.78
C LEU A 108 -12.34 2.88 4.00
N PHE A 109 -12.84 3.07 2.78
CA PHE A 109 -12.47 4.20 1.95
C PHE A 109 -12.97 5.54 2.50
N PHE A 110 -14.18 5.58 3.07
CA PHE A 110 -14.78 6.82 3.61
C PHE A 110 -14.49 7.07 5.09
N THR A 111 -13.81 6.15 5.78
CA THR A 111 -13.37 6.35 7.17
C THR A 111 -12.45 7.59 7.26
N ASN A 112 -12.65 8.40 8.31
CA ASN A 112 -11.71 9.48 8.61
C ASN A 112 -10.33 8.89 8.97
N ALA A 113 -9.30 9.23 8.18
CA ALA A 113 -7.95 8.73 8.36
C ALA A 113 -7.32 9.11 9.71
N ASP A 114 -7.78 10.19 10.35
CA ASP A 114 -7.32 10.58 11.69
C ASP A 114 -7.56 9.47 12.73
N LEU A 115 -8.65 8.70 12.56
CA LEU A 115 -8.97 7.55 13.42
C LEU A 115 -7.98 6.39 13.24
N LEU A 116 -7.27 6.38 12.12
CA LEU A 116 -6.20 5.44 11.81
C LEU A 116 -4.81 6.02 12.17
N GLY A 117 -4.75 7.22 12.77
CA GLY A 117 -3.51 7.91 13.08
C GLY A 117 -2.79 8.47 11.85
N PHE A 118 -3.51 8.75 10.77
CA PHE A 118 -2.95 9.35 9.55
C PHE A 118 -3.60 10.70 9.27
N TYR A 119 -2.76 11.72 9.09
CA TYR A 119 -3.18 13.13 9.05
C TYR A 119 -2.86 13.81 7.70
N GLY A 120 -2.53 13.03 6.67
CA GLY A 120 -2.30 13.54 5.31
C GLY A 120 -3.59 13.70 4.50
N ASP A 121 -3.53 14.51 3.44
CA ASP A 121 -4.69 14.82 2.61
C ASP A 121 -5.30 13.60 1.92
N LYS A 122 -6.63 13.63 1.77
CA LYS A 122 -7.35 12.70 0.89
C LYS A 122 -7.29 13.21 -0.55
N VAL A 123 -6.27 12.78 -1.29
CA VAL A 123 -6.02 13.19 -2.68
C VAL A 123 -6.96 12.56 -3.70
N VAL A 124 -7.59 11.44 -3.36
CA VAL A 124 -8.63 10.80 -4.16
C VAL A 124 -9.88 10.62 -3.32
N THR A 125 -10.94 11.33 -3.71
CA THR A 125 -12.21 11.41 -2.96
C THR A 125 -13.28 10.45 -3.46
N GLU A 126 -13.05 9.79 -4.61
CA GLU A 126 -14.01 8.90 -5.25
C GLU A 126 -13.41 7.50 -5.49
N LEU A 127 -14.14 6.46 -5.06
CA LEU A 127 -13.80 5.06 -5.36
C LEU A 127 -13.74 4.82 -6.88
N SER A 128 -14.66 5.41 -7.62
CA SER A 128 -14.79 5.32 -9.09
C SER A 128 -13.74 6.12 -9.86
N SER A 129 -12.78 6.76 -9.19
CA SER A 129 -11.68 7.47 -9.87
C SER A 129 -10.94 6.54 -10.84
N THR A 130 -10.59 7.09 -12.01
CA THR A 130 -9.93 6.34 -13.08
C THR A 130 -8.67 7.03 -13.55
N ILE A 131 -7.73 6.22 -14.04
CA ILE A 131 -6.49 6.69 -14.65
C ILE A 131 -6.63 6.50 -16.16
N ALA A 132 -6.59 7.59 -16.91
CA ALA A 132 -6.74 7.55 -18.35
C ALA A 132 -5.48 6.94 -19.00
N LYS A 133 -5.67 5.89 -19.81
CA LYS A 133 -4.57 5.18 -20.50
C LYS A 133 -3.72 6.09 -21.40
N LYS A 134 -4.32 7.16 -21.93
CA LYS A 134 -3.61 8.15 -22.77
C LYS A 134 -2.60 8.99 -21.99
N ASP A 135 -2.75 9.08 -20.67
CA ASP A 135 -1.96 9.98 -19.80
C ASP A 135 -0.85 9.23 -19.07
N ILE A 136 -0.68 7.93 -19.34
CA ILE A 136 0.31 7.08 -18.68
C ILE A 136 1.27 6.44 -19.69
N VAL A 137 2.46 6.10 -19.22
CA VAL A 137 3.47 5.36 -19.97
C VAL A 137 3.94 4.16 -19.14
N LYS A 138 4.03 3.00 -19.80
CA LYS A 138 4.58 1.79 -19.19
C LYS A 138 6.09 1.96 -19.06
N ILE A 139 6.65 1.73 -17.88
CA ILE A 139 8.11 1.72 -17.70
C ILE A 139 8.62 0.29 -17.91
N PRO A 140 9.40 0.01 -18.98
CA PRO A 140 9.86 -1.34 -19.30
C PRO A 140 10.60 -2.00 -18.14
N GLY A 141 10.40 -3.31 -17.97
CA GLY A 141 11.08 -4.10 -16.93
C GLY A 141 10.61 -3.86 -15.49
N SER A 142 9.87 -2.78 -15.21
CA SER A 142 9.39 -2.46 -13.84
C SER A 142 8.06 -3.12 -13.49
N GLY A 143 7.22 -3.43 -14.49
CA GLY A 143 5.82 -3.79 -14.26
C GLY A 143 4.90 -2.60 -13.94
N HIS A 144 5.44 -1.39 -13.78
CA HIS A 144 4.72 -0.19 -13.39
C HIS A 144 4.45 0.76 -14.57
N TYR A 145 3.63 1.77 -14.27
CA TYR A 145 3.36 2.93 -15.12
C TYR A 145 3.75 4.20 -14.38
N LEU A 146 4.10 5.23 -15.13
CA LEU A 146 4.20 6.61 -14.65
C LEU A 146 3.26 7.50 -15.46
N PHE A 147 2.85 8.62 -14.88
CA PHE A 147 2.12 9.63 -15.65
C PHE A 147 3.08 10.27 -16.66
N LYS A 148 2.58 10.53 -17.87
CA LYS A 148 3.32 11.27 -18.89
C LYS A 148 3.61 12.70 -18.40
N GLY A 149 4.67 13.30 -18.93
CA GLY A 149 5.16 14.59 -18.46
C GLY A 149 5.99 14.40 -17.21
N GLU A 150 5.74 15.20 -16.19
CA GLU A 150 6.70 15.43 -15.10
C GLU A 150 7.16 14.17 -14.36
N ALA A 151 6.25 13.23 -14.04
CA ALA A 151 6.62 12.00 -13.35
C ALA A 151 7.57 11.12 -14.18
N ALA A 152 7.21 10.85 -15.43
CA ALA A 152 8.07 10.09 -16.35
C ALA A 152 9.38 10.82 -16.64
N ASP A 153 9.34 12.13 -16.89
CA ASP A 153 10.51 12.94 -17.19
C ASP A 153 11.48 12.97 -15.99
N THR A 154 10.96 13.12 -14.77
CA THR A 154 11.75 13.08 -13.54
C THR A 154 12.41 11.72 -13.37
N TYR A 155 11.70 10.61 -13.57
CA TYR A 155 12.29 9.28 -13.51
C TYR A 155 13.42 9.09 -14.53
N TYR A 156 13.23 9.54 -15.77
CA TYR A 156 14.28 9.42 -16.80
C TYR A 156 15.48 10.32 -16.51
N ARG A 157 15.30 11.51 -15.93
CA ARG A 157 16.41 12.34 -15.45
C ARG A 157 17.16 11.67 -14.30
N ILE A 158 16.46 11.12 -13.31
CA ILE A 158 17.06 10.33 -12.22
C ILE A 158 17.91 9.18 -12.80
N ARG A 159 17.36 8.40 -13.73
CA ARG A 159 18.09 7.31 -14.41
C ARG A 159 19.36 7.79 -15.10
N ARG A 160 19.32 8.95 -15.76
CA ARG A 160 20.47 9.54 -16.44
C ARG A 160 21.55 10.03 -15.46
N ASP A 161 21.13 10.66 -14.36
CA ASP A 161 22.05 11.37 -13.46
C ASP A 161 22.61 10.48 -12.33
N VAL A 162 21.88 9.43 -11.94
CA VAL A 162 22.28 8.42 -10.94
C VAL A 162 22.90 7.20 -11.62
N GLY A 163 22.38 6.80 -12.78
CA GLY A 163 22.86 5.65 -13.56
C GLY A 163 21.97 4.41 -13.45
N ASP A 164 22.43 3.32 -14.05
CA ASP A 164 21.57 2.16 -14.31
C ASP A 164 21.21 1.31 -13.07
N SER A 165 21.84 1.57 -11.92
CA SER A 165 21.54 0.89 -10.67
C SER A 165 20.24 1.36 -10.01
N ILE A 166 19.67 2.52 -10.39
CA ILE A 166 18.38 2.98 -9.88
C ILE A 166 17.22 2.37 -10.68
N VAL A 167 16.23 1.82 -10.01
CA VAL A 167 15.06 1.19 -10.64
C VAL A 167 13.76 1.77 -10.09
N LEU A 168 12.72 1.82 -10.92
CA LEU A 168 11.36 2.11 -10.48
C LEU A 168 10.83 0.91 -9.66
N THR A 169 10.58 1.12 -8.37
CA THR A 169 10.06 0.08 -7.46
C THR A 169 8.56 0.20 -7.26
N SER A 170 7.99 1.39 -7.44
CA SER A 170 6.54 1.60 -7.51
C SER A 170 6.22 2.83 -8.33
N GLY A 171 5.21 2.76 -9.20
CA GLY A 171 4.73 3.89 -9.99
C GLY A 171 3.31 4.29 -9.58
N ILE A 172 2.46 4.52 -10.57
CA ILE A 172 1.03 4.82 -10.33
C ILE A 172 0.37 3.72 -9.50
N ARG A 173 -0.48 4.13 -8.55
CA ARG A 173 -1.37 3.25 -7.80
C ARG A 173 -2.81 3.77 -7.90
N SER A 174 -3.69 3.00 -8.53
CA SER A 174 -5.13 3.26 -8.48
C SER A 174 -5.68 3.06 -7.06
N VAL A 175 -6.90 3.53 -6.80
CA VAL A 175 -7.60 3.27 -5.54
C VAL A 175 -7.70 1.77 -5.25
N VAL A 176 -7.99 0.95 -6.26
CA VAL A 176 -8.08 -0.52 -6.14
C VAL A 176 -6.76 -1.11 -5.67
N LYS A 177 -5.65 -0.66 -6.28
CA LYS A 177 -4.30 -1.06 -5.87
C LYS A 177 -4.03 -0.64 -4.42
N GLN A 178 -4.34 0.60 -4.06
CA GLN A 178 -4.06 1.12 -2.72
C GLN A 178 -4.87 0.38 -1.63
N ILE A 179 -6.15 0.09 -1.88
CA ILE A 179 -6.97 -0.75 -0.98
C ILE A 179 -6.30 -2.10 -0.77
N TYR A 180 -5.92 -2.77 -1.85
CA TYR A 180 -5.30 -4.08 -1.77
C TYR A 180 -3.98 -4.07 -0.98
N LEU A 181 -3.12 -3.07 -1.20
CA LEU A 181 -1.86 -2.93 -0.46
C LEU A 181 -2.11 -2.65 1.03
N PHE A 182 -3.03 -1.74 1.35
CA PHE A 182 -3.38 -1.39 2.72
C PHE A 182 -3.92 -2.59 3.50
N LEU A 183 -4.86 -3.33 2.90
CA LEU A 183 -5.42 -4.53 3.53
C LEU A 183 -4.37 -5.62 3.75
N ASN A 184 -3.48 -5.86 2.78
CA ASN A 184 -2.38 -6.81 2.98
C ASN A 184 -1.42 -6.37 4.08
N LYS A 185 -1.18 -5.06 4.23
CA LYS A 185 -0.38 -4.56 5.35
C LYS A 185 -1.09 -4.80 6.69
N ALA A 186 -2.38 -4.48 6.78
CA ALA A 186 -3.20 -4.74 7.96
C ALA A 186 -3.21 -6.22 8.35
N ALA A 187 -3.28 -7.13 7.38
CA ALA A 187 -3.25 -8.58 7.64
C ALA A 187 -1.96 -9.02 8.36
N ARG A 188 -0.82 -8.39 8.03
CA ARG A 188 0.49 -8.68 8.64
C ARG A 188 0.64 -8.14 10.05
N VAL A 189 -0.16 -7.15 10.41
CA VAL A 189 -0.23 -6.57 11.76
C VAL A 189 -1.52 -7.00 12.47
N ASN A 190 -2.01 -8.20 12.16
CA ASN A 190 -3.15 -8.84 12.81
C ASN A 190 -4.45 -8.01 12.78
N GLY A 191 -4.70 -7.31 11.68
CA GLY A 191 -5.91 -6.48 11.51
C GLY A 191 -5.86 -5.11 12.21
N ASN A 192 -4.70 -4.70 12.72
CA ASN A 192 -4.51 -3.35 13.26
C ASN A 192 -4.37 -2.33 12.11
N LEU A 193 -5.44 -1.58 11.86
CA LEU A 193 -5.50 -0.60 10.78
C LEU A 193 -4.63 0.62 11.08
N SER A 194 -4.45 1.00 12.35
CA SER A 194 -3.56 2.10 12.74
C SER A 194 -2.09 1.77 12.46
N LEU A 195 -1.63 0.56 12.80
CA LEU A 195 -0.28 0.08 12.45
C LEU A 195 -0.08 -0.06 10.94
N ALA A 196 -1.13 -0.45 10.21
CA ALA A 196 -1.08 -0.49 8.76
C ALA A 196 -0.90 0.92 8.18
N SER A 197 -1.68 1.88 8.68
CA SER A 197 -1.67 3.29 8.30
C SER A 197 -0.34 3.98 8.55
N TYR A 198 0.31 3.67 9.67
CA TYR A 198 1.67 4.13 9.96
C TYR A 198 2.68 3.68 8.89
N SER A 199 2.46 2.52 8.27
CA SER A 199 3.38 1.99 7.25
C SER A 199 3.00 2.33 5.82
N LEU A 200 1.73 2.61 5.55
CA LEU A 200 1.21 2.79 4.21
C LEU A 200 -0.07 3.63 4.26
N ALA A 201 -0.12 4.67 3.43
CA ALA A 201 -1.27 5.58 3.38
C ALA A 201 -2.62 4.82 3.19
N PRO A 202 -3.68 5.19 3.94
CA PRO A 202 -5.02 4.65 3.74
C PRO A 202 -5.54 4.86 2.32
N PRO A 203 -6.55 4.07 1.89
CA PRO A 203 -7.21 4.26 0.61
C PRO A 203 -7.69 5.72 0.40
N GLY A 204 -7.30 6.31 -0.73
CA GLY A 204 -7.62 7.70 -1.06
C GLY A 204 -6.56 8.74 -0.65
N HIS A 205 -5.56 8.36 0.15
CA HIS A 205 -4.53 9.28 0.67
C HIS A 205 -3.13 9.09 0.03
N SER A 206 -3.03 8.26 -1.00
CA SER A 206 -1.76 7.94 -1.65
C SER A 206 -1.47 8.88 -2.82
N TYR A 207 -0.39 9.65 -2.74
CA TYR A 207 0.04 10.55 -3.82
C TYR A 207 0.55 9.83 -5.08
N HIS A 208 0.73 8.51 -5.04
CA HIS A 208 0.92 7.70 -6.26
C HIS A 208 -0.26 7.78 -7.22
N ALA A 209 -1.43 8.21 -6.75
CA ALA A 209 -2.58 8.49 -7.61
C ALA A 209 -2.40 9.79 -8.42
N LEU A 210 -1.49 10.69 -8.02
CA LEU A 210 -1.28 12.00 -8.63
C LEU A 210 0.05 12.16 -9.37
N GLY A 211 1.04 11.30 -9.16
CA GLY A 211 2.34 11.45 -9.84
C GLY A 211 3.51 10.84 -9.11
N ASP A 212 3.45 10.82 -7.77
CA ASP A 212 4.54 10.34 -6.94
C ASP A 212 4.88 8.88 -7.25
N PHE A 213 6.16 8.54 -7.09
CA PHE A 213 6.66 7.21 -7.39
C PHE A 213 7.84 6.84 -6.49
N ASP A 214 8.12 5.55 -6.38
CA ASP A 214 9.21 5.01 -5.58
C ASP A 214 10.35 4.56 -6.46
N VAL A 215 11.57 4.88 -6.04
CA VAL A 215 12.80 4.37 -6.64
C VAL A 215 13.53 3.46 -5.66
N GLY A 216 14.43 2.64 -6.18
CA GLY A 216 15.26 1.79 -5.35
C GLY A 216 16.54 1.38 -6.07
N LYS A 217 17.39 0.67 -5.34
CA LYS A 217 18.61 0.06 -5.87
C LYS A 217 18.29 -1.31 -6.49
N GLN A 218 18.81 -1.55 -7.68
CA GLN A 218 18.74 -2.85 -8.35
C GLN A 218 19.35 -3.94 -7.48
N GLY A 219 18.66 -5.07 -7.35
CA GLY A 219 19.11 -6.20 -6.53
C GLY A 219 18.98 -6.01 -5.01
N PHE A 220 18.46 -4.87 -4.53
CA PHE A 220 18.32 -4.60 -3.09
C PHE A 220 17.04 -5.18 -2.48
N GLY A 221 16.12 -5.68 -3.32
CA GLY A 221 14.94 -6.44 -2.92
C GLY A 221 14.11 -5.73 -1.84
N ARG A 222 13.84 -6.44 -0.75
CA ARG A 222 13.06 -5.95 0.40
C ARG A 222 13.64 -4.69 1.05
N ASN A 223 14.95 -4.51 0.98
CA ASN A 223 15.63 -3.42 1.66
C ASN A 223 15.33 -2.05 1.01
N ASN A 224 14.84 -2.04 -0.25
CA ASN A 224 14.38 -0.81 -0.90
C ASN A 224 13.23 -0.11 -0.15
N PHE A 225 12.41 -0.86 0.60
CA PHE A 225 11.27 -0.33 1.35
C PHE A 225 11.53 -0.28 2.87
N SER A 226 12.78 0.01 3.24
CA SER A 226 13.25 0.14 4.62
C SER A 226 14.23 1.31 4.74
N ALA A 227 14.55 1.71 5.98
CA ALA A 227 15.54 2.75 6.24
C ALA A 227 16.93 2.45 5.61
N LYS A 228 17.25 1.18 5.35
CA LYS A 228 18.51 0.76 4.71
C LYS A 228 18.73 1.36 3.32
N PHE A 229 17.66 1.77 2.61
CA PHE A 229 17.84 2.45 1.33
C PHE A 229 18.60 3.78 1.50
N ALA A 230 18.43 4.45 2.64
CA ALA A 230 19.15 5.69 2.96
C ALA A 230 20.68 5.51 3.07
N ASP A 231 21.15 4.27 3.27
CA ASP A 231 22.58 3.95 3.37
C ASP A 231 23.24 3.68 2.01
N THR A 232 22.48 3.72 0.92
CA THR A 232 22.95 3.40 -0.43
C THR A 232 23.58 4.60 -1.14
N ASP A 233 24.49 4.34 -2.07
CA ASP A 233 25.07 5.39 -2.91
C ASP A 233 24.02 6.01 -3.83
N GLU A 234 23.03 5.22 -4.27
CA GLU A 234 21.89 5.70 -5.04
C GLU A 234 21.10 6.77 -4.27
N PHE A 235 20.80 6.51 -2.99
CA PHE A 235 20.12 7.49 -2.15
C PHE A 235 20.95 8.76 -1.93
N ARG A 236 22.25 8.61 -1.61
CA ARG A 236 23.15 9.78 -1.45
C ARG A 236 23.16 10.63 -2.72
N ARG A 237 23.25 9.99 -3.88
CA ARG A 237 23.24 10.68 -5.18
C ARG A 237 21.91 11.39 -5.45
N LEU A 238 20.77 10.75 -5.13
CA LEU A 238 19.45 11.39 -5.26
C LEU A 238 19.34 12.62 -4.36
N LEU A 239 19.85 12.55 -3.13
CA LEU A 239 19.88 13.64 -2.18
C LEU A 239 20.74 14.81 -2.68
N ASP A 240 21.97 14.52 -3.12
CA ASP A 240 22.92 15.53 -3.62
C ASP A 240 22.40 16.26 -4.86
N LEU A 241 21.64 15.56 -5.71
CA LEU A 241 21.04 16.12 -6.92
C LEU A 241 19.70 16.83 -6.66
N GLY A 242 19.20 16.82 -5.42
CA GLY A 242 17.97 17.50 -5.04
C GLY A 242 16.68 16.80 -5.50
N TYR A 243 16.72 15.50 -5.80
CA TYR A 243 15.54 14.73 -6.19
C TYR A 243 14.64 14.33 -5.01
N LEU A 244 15.16 14.43 -3.78
CA LEU A 244 14.45 14.03 -2.56
C LEU A 244 13.94 15.28 -1.81
N ASP A 245 12.77 15.79 -2.24
CA ASP A 245 11.91 16.59 -1.35
C ASP A 245 11.06 15.61 -0.53
N ILE A 246 11.62 15.18 0.60
CA ILE A 246 11.09 14.08 1.40
C ILE A 246 9.69 14.46 1.91
N ARG A 247 8.63 13.87 1.34
CA ARG A 247 7.24 14.11 1.75
C ARG A 247 6.98 13.68 3.20
N TYR A 248 7.61 12.58 3.63
CA TYR A 248 7.48 12.03 4.99
C TYR A 248 8.86 12.00 5.67
N PRO A 249 9.39 13.12 6.19
CA PRO A 249 10.62 13.12 6.98
C PRO A 249 10.47 12.32 8.30
N GLN A 250 11.57 12.05 9.01
CA GLN A 250 11.53 11.28 10.27
C GLN A 250 10.57 11.86 11.31
N ASN A 251 10.44 13.18 11.39
CA ASN A 251 9.51 13.90 12.27
C ASN A 251 8.31 14.47 11.49
N ASN A 252 7.74 13.72 10.54
CA ASN A 252 6.64 14.24 9.75
C ASN A 252 5.34 14.33 10.56
N PRO A 253 4.50 15.34 10.28
CA PRO A 253 3.23 15.54 10.99
C PRO A 253 2.10 14.63 10.48
N TYR A 254 2.36 13.77 9.48
CA TYR A 254 1.31 13.07 8.74
C TYR A 254 0.94 11.69 9.31
N GLY A 255 1.62 11.25 10.37
CA GLY A 255 1.35 9.96 11.01
C GLY A 255 1.80 8.75 10.19
N VAL A 256 2.67 8.96 9.20
CA VAL A 256 3.30 7.90 8.38
C VAL A 256 4.76 7.79 8.76
N ARG A 257 5.36 6.63 8.58
CA ARG A 257 6.81 6.45 8.77
C ARG A 257 7.64 7.20 7.73
N TYR A 258 8.93 7.31 8.00
CA TYR A 258 9.94 7.80 7.06
C TYR A 258 10.07 6.91 5.81
N GLU A 259 10.04 7.51 4.62
CA GLU A 259 10.10 6.82 3.32
C GLU A 259 11.23 7.37 2.42
N PRO A 260 12.49 6.95 2.61
CA PRO A 260 13.66 7.45 1.85
C PRO A 260 13.64 7.15 0.35
N TRP A 261 12.76 6.25 -0.11
CA TRP A 261 12.64 5.82 -1.49
C TRP A 261 11.63 6.64 -2.32
N HIS A 262 10.81 7.46 -1.65
CA HIS A 262 9.66 8.15 -2.25
C HIS A 262 10.09 9.43 -2.98
N ILE A 263 9.76 9.53 -4.26
CA ILE A 263 9.96 10.71 -5.10
C ILE A 263 8.65 11.47 -5.21
N LYS A 264 8.67 12.71 -4.71
CA LYS A 264 7.59 13.68 -4.87
C LYS A 264 7.70 14.35 -6.24
N VAL A 265 6.58 14.42 -6.96
CA VAL A 265 6.44 15.16 -8.22
C VAL A 265 5.66 16.46 -7.93
N ILE A 266 6.10 17.61 -8.45
CA ILE A 266 5.60 18.96 -8.07
C ILE A 266 4.91 19.68 -9.23
#